data_AF-A0AAD5K2K0-F1
#
_entry.id   AF-A0AAD5K2K0-F1
#
_cell.length_a   1.000
_cell.length_b   1.000
_cell.length_c   1.000
_cell.angle_alpha   90.00
_cell.angle_beta   90.00
_cell.angle_gamma   90.00
#
_symmetry.space_group_name_H-M   'P 1'
#
loop_
_entity.id
_entity.type
_entity.pdbx_description
1 polymer ?
#
loop_
_entity_poly.entity_id
_entity_poly.type
_entity_poly.pdbx_seq_one_letter_code
_entity_poly.pdbx_strand_id
1 'polypeptide(L)' 'NTDINFLKNCVFVDETTFNISMRSPNARSLKGTSAVIETPTTRAVTHTILGAITAHGVISVEIREPLKPKK' A
#
# COMPACT_ATOMS: atom_id res chain seq x y z
N ASN A 1 16.11 10.99 -34.36
CA ASN A 1 15.39 11.40 -33.14
C ASN A 1 14.41 10.29 -32.82
N THR A 2 14.80 9.37 -31.93
CA THR A 2 14.00 8.17 -31.65
C THR A 2 13.04 8.54 -30.55
N ASP A 3 11.79 8.81 -30.93
CA ASP A 3 10.71 9.05 -29.97
C ASP A 3 10.53 7.76 -29.13
N ILE A 4 10.78 7.87 -27.83
CA ILE A 4 10.67 6.73 -26.90
C ILE A 4 9.19 6.56 -26.58
N ASN A 5 8.58 5.54 -27.15
CA ASN A 5 7.19 5.20 -26.84
C ASN A 5 7.08 4.52 -25.47
N PHE A 6 6.77 5.32 -24.45
CA PHE A 6 6.59 4.86 -23.06
C PHE A 6 5.49 3.81 -22.88
N LEU A 7 4.53 3.72 -23.81
CA LEU A 7 3.47 2.72 -23.75
C LEU A 7 3.91 1.34 -24.25
N LYS A 8 5.02 1.26 -25.00
CA LYS A 8 5.48 0.00 -25.61
C LYS A 8 6.82 -0.47 -25.09
N ASN A 9 7.73 0.44 -24.77
CA ASN A 9 9.15 0.11 -24.57
C ASN A 9 9.63 0.37 -23.14
N CYS A 10 8.71 0.59 -22.18
CA CYS A 10 9.07 0.91 -20.81
C CYS A 10 8.43 -0.07 -19.81
N VAL A 11 9.24 -0.43 -18.82
CA VAL A 11 8.82 -1.11 -17.59
C VAL A 11 9.00 -0.12 -16.45
N PHE A 12 7.95 0.09 -15.67
CA PHE A 12 7.94 0.95 -14.49
C PHE A 12 8.06 0.06 -13.26
N VAL A 13 9.04 0.34 -12.41
CA VAL A 13 9.30 -0.40 -11.18
C VAL A 13 9.15 0.56 -10.00
N ASP A 14 8.39 0.17 -9.00
CA ASP A 14 8.15 0.97 -7.80
C ASP A 14 8.05 0.11 -6.54
N GLU A 15 8.35 0.73 -5.40
CA GLU A 15 8.22 0.15 -4.07
C GLU A 15 7.16 0.91 -3.27
N THR A 16 6.20 0.17 -2.70
CA THR A 16 5.19 0.76 -1.82
C THR A 16 5.05 -0.01 -0.51
N THR A 17 4.72 0.71 0.55
CA THR A 17 4.55 0.15 1.89
C THR A 17 3.08 0.13 2.27
N PHE A 18 2.56 -1.05 2.61
CA PHE A 18 1.19 -1.27 3.05
C PHE A 18 1.12 -1.53 4.55
N ASN A 19 0.28 -0.75 5.23
CA ASN A 19 -0.07 -1.01 6.63
C ASN A 19 -1.39 -1.83 6.69
N ILE A 20 -1.29 -3.09 7.09
CA ILE A 20 -2.43 -4.01 7.21
C ILE A 20 -3.47 -3.59 8.26
N SER A 21 -3.08 -2.78 9.25
CA SER A 21 -4.00 -2.31 10.29
C SER A 21 -4.75 -1.05 9.91
N MET A 22 -4.50 -0.45 8.74
CA MET A 22 -5.26 0.72 8.32
C MET A 22 -6.74 0.36 8.18
N ARG A 23 -7.56 0.96 9.04
CA ARG A 23 -9.02 0.91 8.97
C ARG A 23 -9.54 2.25 8.51
N SER A 24 -10.71 2.26 7.87
CA SER A 24 -11.36 3.52 7.49
C SER A 24 -11.62 4.37 8.74
N PRO A 25 -11.28 5.67 8.75
CA PRO A 25 -11.59 6.55 9.88
C PRO A 25 -13.10 6.85 9.99
N ASN A 26 -13.85 6.53 8.94
CA ASN A 26 -15.27 6.80 8.84
C ASN A 26 -16.11 5.74 9.57
N ALA A 27 -16.11 5.80 10.90
CA ALA A 27 -17.10 5.10 11.71
C ALA A 27 -18.36 5.98 11.84
N ARG A 28 -19.55 5.41 11.60
CA ARG A 28 -20.81 6.10 11.87
C ARG A 28 -21.21 5.86 13.32
N SER A 29 -21.31 6.93 14.10
CA SER A 29 -21.95 6.90 15.41
C SER A 29 -23.48 6.95 15.26
N LEU A 30 -24.21 6.49 16.27
CA LEU A 30 -25.66 6.66 16.32
C LEU A 30 -26.02 8.15 16.27
N LYS A 31 -27.21 8.46 15.74
CA LYS A 31 -27.70 9.85 15.67
C LYS A 31 -27.76 10.44 17.07
N GLY A 32 -26.97 11.49 17.32
CA GLY A 32 -26.91 12.19 18.61
C GLY A 32 -25.74 11.80 19.51
N THR A 33 -24.90 10.83 19.12
CA THR A 33 -23.67 10.48 19.86
C THR A 33 -22.43 10.91 19.10
N SER A 34 -21.43 11.42 19.83
CA SER A 34 -20.12 11.74 19.25
C SER A 34 -19.48 10.51 18.64
N ALA A 35 -18.85 10.67 17.48
CA ALA A 35 -18.07 9.64 16.79
C ALA A 35 -16.59 9.69 17.19
N VAL A 36 -16.29 9.94 18.47
CA VAL A 36 -14.92 9.98 19.00
C VAL A 36 -14.74 8.74 19.87
N ILE A 37 -13.89 7.83 19.41
CA ILE A 37 -13.54 6.60 20.14
C ILE A 37 -12.02 6.57 20.27
N GLU A 38 -11.51 6.53 21.49
CA GLU A 38 -10.11 6.21 21.74
C GLU A 38 -9.91 4.71 21.50
N THR A 39 -9.20 4.36 20.43
CA THR A 39 -8.81 2.98 20.15
C THR A 39 -7.33 2.80 20.43
N PRO A 40 -6.92 1.74 21.16
CA PRO A 40 -5.51 1.42 21.29
C PRO A 40 -4.90 1.17 19.91
N THR A 41 -3.88 1.94 19.55
CA THR A 41 -3.15 1.76 18.29
C THR A 41 -2.06 0.73 18.49
N THR A 42 -2.22 -0.45 17.90
CA THR A 42 -1.12 -1.40 17.81
C THR A 42 -0.21 -0.95 16.67
N ARG A 43 1.09 -0.76 16.92
CA ARG A 43 2.05 -0.48 15.86
C ARG A 43 2.05 -1.66 14.89
N ALA A 44 1.45 -1.45 13.73
CA ALA A 44 1.22 -2.50 12.78
C ALA A 44 2.49 -2.88 12.03
N VAL A 45 2.52 -4.14 11.63
CA VAL A 45 3.58 -4.66 10.79
C VAL A 45 3.31 -4.20 9.36
N THR A 46 4.13 -3.28 8.87
CA THR A 46 4.07 -2.77 7.50
C THR A 46 4.71 -3.77 6.55
N HIS A 47 3.99 -4.14 5.49
CA HIS A 47 4.50 -5.01 4.43
C HIS A 47 4.93 -4.16 3.24
N THR A 48 6.05 -4.50 2.63
CA THR A 48 6.54 -3.81 1.43
C THR A 48 6.16 -4.63 0.21
N ILE A 49 5.64 -3.98 -0.83
CA ILE A 49 5.36 -4.60 -2.12
C ILE A 49 6.20 -3.91 -3.17
N LEU A 50 6.95 -4.71 -3.94
CA LEU A 50 7.66 -4.28 -5.13
C LEU A 50 6.85 -4.68 -6.36
N GLY A 51 6.56 -3.72 -7.22
CA GLY A 51 5.78 -3.94 -8.43
C GLY A 51 6.55 -3.53 -9.68
N ALA A 52 6.41 -4.32 -10.74
CA ALA A 52 6.83 -3.95 -12.09
C ALA A 52 5.63 -3.99 -13.05
N ILE A 53 5.39 -2.90 -13.77
CA ILE A 53 4.27 -2.76 -14.70
C ILE A 53 4.72 -2.19 -16.05
N THR A 54 3.95 -2.45 -17.09
CA THR A 54 3.99 -1.74 -18.38
C THR A 54 2.63 -1.13 -18.64
N ALA A 55 2.49 -0.34 -19.70
CA ALA A 55 1.17 0.13 -20.13
C ALA A 55 0.22 -1.00 -20.56
N HIS A 56 0.72 -2.20 -20.83
CA HIS A 56 -0.11 -3.36 -21.16
C HIS A 56 -0.58 -4.13 -19.93
N GLY A 57 0.08 -3.96 -18.77
CA GLY A 57 -0.31 -4.63 -17.54
C GLY A 57 0.85 -4.91 -16.59
N VAL A 58 0.57 -5.75 -15.59
CA VAL A 58 1.50 -6.13 -14.52
C VAL A 58 2.45 -7.22 -15.02
N ILE A 59 3.75 -7.03 -14.80
CA ILE A 59 4.78 -8.03 -15.10
C ILE A 59 5.07 -8.88 -13.87
N SER A 60 5.32 -8.24 -12.72
CA SER A 60 5.63 -8.92 -11.48
C SER A 60 5.17 -8.12 -10.27
N VAL A 61 4.83 -8.84 -9.21
CA VAL A 61 4.52 -8.30 -7.88
C VAL A 61 5.16 -9.22 -6.86
N GLU A 62 6.01 -8.65 -6.01
CA GLU A 62 6.68 -9.37 -4.93
C GLU A 62 6.34 -8.73 -3.59
N ILE A 63 5.91 -9.55 -2.63
CA ILE A 63 5.63 -9.12 -1.26
C ILE A 63 6.86 -9.46 -0.42
N ARG A 64 7.47 -8.45 0.18
CA ARG A 64 8.58 -8.65 1.11
C ARG A 64 8.07 -8.85 2.52
N GLU A 65 8.55 -9.90 3.16
CA GLU A 65 8.24 -10.15 4.56
C GLU A 65 8.85 -9.06 5.45
N PRO A 66 8.08 -8.53 6.40
CA PRO A 66 8.57 -7.57 7.36
C PRO A 66 9.61 -8.21 8.27
N LEU A 67 10.71 -7.48 8.51
CA LEU A 67 11.75 -7.91 9.45
C LEU A 67 11.11 -8.14 10.82
N LYS A 68 11.28 -9.35 11.36
CA LYS A 68 10.84 -9.66 12.73
C LYS A 68 11.50 -8.65 13.68
N PRO A 69 10.75 -8.00 14.59
CA PRO A 69 11.36 -7.13 15.57
C PRO A 69 12.40 -7.93 16.37
N LYS A 70 13.62 -7.38 16.48
CA LYS A 70 14.65 -7.97 17.34
C LYS A 70 14.08 -8.03 18.76
N LYS A 71 14.12 -9.22 19.36
CA LYS A 71 13.73 -9.45 20.75
C LYS A 71 14.59 -8.63 21.70
#